data_AF-A0A2E7Q3B9-F1
#
_entry.id   AF-A0A2E7Q3B9-F1
#
_cell.length_a   1.000
_cell.length_b   1.000
_cell.length_c   1.000
_cell.angle_alpha   90.00
_cell.angle_beta   90.00
_cell.angle_gamma   90.00
#
_symmetry.space_group_name_H-M   'P 1'
#
loop_
_entity.id
_entity.type
_entity.pdbx_description
1 polymer ?
#
loop_
_entity_poly.entity_id
_entity_poly.type
_entity_poly.pdbx_seq_one_letter_code
_entity_poly.pdbx_strand_id
1 'polypeptide(L)'
;MARTPKRDDSHLPKALQGLRLPMIASPLFIISVPKLVIAQCKAGIVGSFPALNAREAEGEHPLLDTWLTEIREELDRHNQANPDN
;
A
#
# COMPACT_ATOMS: atom_id res chain seq x y z
N MET A 1 -3.57 -26.27 4.51
CA MET A 1 -3.33 -25.47 3.30
C MET A 1 -1.82 -25.46 3.06
N ALA A 2 -1.34 -25.97 1.93
CA ALA A 2 0.10 -26.17 1.69
C ALA A 2 0.80 -24.81 1.50
N ARG A 3 1.87 -24.55 2.25
CA ARG A 3 2.70 -23.34 2.15
C ARG A 3 3.31 -23.27 0.75
N THR A 4 2.99 -22.23 -0.02
CA THR A 4 3.75 -21.91 -1.23
C THR A 4 5.19 -21.59 -0.78
N PRO A 5 6.22 -22.24 -1.33
CA PRO A 5 7.60 -21.90 -0.97
C PRO A 5 7.86 -20.42 -1.27
N LYS A 6 8.36 -19.67 -0.27
CA LYS A 6 8.76 -18.26 -0.47
C LYS A 6 9.86 -18.22 -1.54
N ARG A 7 9.63 -17.42 -2.59
CA ARG A 7 10.61 -17.18 -3.64
C ARG A 7 11.86 -16.52 -3.03
N ASP A 8 13.05 -16.93 -3.44
CA ASP A 8 14.28 -16.20 -3.11
C ASP A 8 14.28 -14.86 -3.87
N ASP A 9 14.17 -13.77 -3.11
CA ASP A 9 14.14 -12.39 -3.56
C ASP A 9 15.30 -11.56 -3.00
N SER A 10 16.33 -12.21 -2.47
CA SER A 10 17.51 -11.56 -1.88
C SER A 10 18.27 -10.64 -2.85
N HIS A 11 18.13 -10.88 -4.16
CA HIS A 11 18.69 -10.06 -5.24
C HIS A 11 17.91 -8.77 -5.52
N LEU A 12 16.71 -8.60 -4.96
CA LEU A 12 15.91 -7.38 -5.11
C LEU A 12 16.30 -6.32 -4.07
N PRO A 13 16.10 -5.03 -4.35
CA PRO A 13 16.16 -4.00 -3.31
C PRO A 13 15.24 -4.34 -2.14
N LYS A 14 15.67 -4.02 -0.91
CA LYS A 14 14.89 -4.32 0.32
C LYS A 14 13.43 -3.88 0.26
N ALA A 15 13.14 -2.75 -0.40
CA ALA A 15 11.79 -2.22 -0.54
C ALA A 15 10.86 -3.07 -1.44
N LEU A 16 11.41 -4.01 -2.22
CA LEU A 16 10.67 -4.89 -3.13
C LEU A 16 10.68 -6.36 -2.70
N GLN A 17 11.32 -6.68 -1.58
CA GLN A 17 11.33 -8.03 -0.99
C GLN A 17 10.01 -8.31 -0.27
N GLY A 18 9.57 -9.56 -0.24
CA GLY A 18 8.33 -10.01 0.42
C GLY A 18 7.03 -9.70 -0.34
N LEU A 19 7.11 -9.06 -1.51
CA LEU A 19 5.93 -8.78 -2.35
C LEU A 19 5.51 -10.03 -3.13
N ARG A 20 4.20 -10.20 -3.37
CA ARG A 20 3.67 -11.24 -4.27
C ARG A 20 4.15 -11.01 -5.70
N LEU A 21 4.19 -9.75 -6.13
CA LEU A 21 4.81 -9.31 -7.37
C LEU A 21 5.70 -8.08 -7.05
N PRO A 22 7.00 -8.10 -7.37
CA PRO A 22 7.91 -7.00 -7.06
C PRO A 22 7.72 -5.83 -8.02
N MET A 23 6.61 -5.11 -7.87
CA MET A 23 6.22 -4.00 -8.73
C MET A 23 5.60 -2.85 -7.94
N ILE A 24 5.67 -1.66 -8.53
CA ILE A 24 5.07 -0.44 -8.02
C ILE A 24 3.94 -0.06 -8.97
N ALA A 25 2.73 0.11 -8.44
CA ALA A 25 1.63 0.66 -9.22
C ALA A 25 1.94 2.13 -9.54
N SER A 26 1.93 2.50 -10.82
CA SER A 26 2.20 3.88 -11.24
C SER A 26 1.14 4.84 -10.67
N PRO A 27 1.54 6.01 -10.13
CA PRO A 27 0.61 6.95 -9.52
C PRO A 27 -0.27 7.66 -10.57
N LEU A 28 -1.57 7.73 -10.31
CA LEU A 28 -2.57 8.35 -11.20
C LEU A 28 -3.31 9.47 -10.48
N PHE A 29 -3.41 10.64 -11.12
CA PHE A 29 -3.93 11.87 -10.49
C PHE A 29 -5.40 11.81 -10.05
N ILE A 30 -6.22 10.98 -10.71
CA ILE A 30 -7.67 10.92 -10.42
C ILE A 30 -8.02 9.74 -9.52
N ILE A 31 -7.42 8.56 -9.76
CA ILE A 31 -7.88 7.30 -9.15
C ILE A 31 -6.96 6.76 -8.06
N SER A 32 -5.71 7.24 -7.95
CA SER A 32 -4.82 6.84 -6.86
C SER A 32 -5.22 7.56 -5.58
N VAL A 33 -6.22 7.00 -4.91
CA VAL A 33 -6.78 7.40 -3.61
C VAL A 33 -6.62 6.25 -2.61
N PRO A 34 -6.84 6.45 -1.29
CA PRO A 34 -6.53 5.45 -0.25
C PRO A 34 -7.10 4.06 -0.53
N LYS A 35 -8.37 3.97 -0.95
CA LYS A 35 -9.01 2.68 -1.27
C LYS A 35 -8.24 1.84 -2.30
N LEU A 36 -7.75 2.46 -3.37
CA LEU A 36 -6.99 1.76 -4.40
C LEU A 36 -5.60 1.34 -3.87
N VAL A 37 -4.92 2.25 -3.17
CA VAL A 37 -3.58 2.01 -2.60
C VAL A 37 -3.63 0.86 -1.58
N ILE A 38 -4.63 0.86 -0.71
CA ILE A 38 -4.88 -0.21 0.26
C ILE A 38 -5.11 -1.55 -0.45
N ALA A 39 -5.95 -1.57 -1.49
CA ALA A 39 -6.21 -2.79 -2.25
C ALA A 39 -4.94 -3.33 -2.94
N GLN A 40 -4.10 -2.45 -3.49
CA GLN A 40 -2.82 -2.80 -4.10
C GLN A 40 -1.85 -3.40 -3.07
N CYS A 41 -1.71 -2.76 -1.91
CA CYS A 41 -0.88 -3.25 -0.81
C CYS A 41 -1.34 -4.63 -0.31
N LYS A 42 -2.65 -4.81 -0.08
CA LYS A 42 -3.24 -6.12 0.29
C LYS A 42 -3.05 -7.18 -0.79
N ALA A 43 -3.01 -6.78 -2.05
CA ALA A 43 -2.70 -7.67 -3.17
C ALA A 43 -1.21 -8.01 -3.27
N GLY A 44 -0.33 -7.49 -2.41
CA GLY A 44 1.09 -7.82 -2.39
C GLY A 44 1.91 -7.11 -3.46
N ILE A 45 1.57 -5.86 -3.80
CA ILE A 45 2.38 -4.95 -4.61
C ILE A 45 2.51 -3.59 -3.89
N VAL A 46 3.43 -2.74 -4.32
CA VAL A 46 3.53 -1.38 -3.76
C VAL A 46 2.45 -0.49 -4.36
N GLY A 47 1.52 -0.01 -3.53
CA GLY A 47 0.57 1.03 -3.91
C GLY A 47 1.20 2.43 -3.85
N SER A 48 0.81 3.32 -4.76
CA SER A 48 1.33 4.70 -4.80
C SER A 48 0.28 5.71 -5.24
N PHE A 49 0.47 6.97 -4.82
CA PHE A 49 -0.37 8.10 -5.18
C PHE A 49 0.44 9.41 -5.18
N PRO A 50 0.14 10.39 -6.05
CA PRO A 50 0.67 11.74 -5.93
C PRO A 50 0.16 12.40 -4.66
N ALA A 51 1.03 13.01 -3.85
CA ALA A 51 0.61 13.77 -2.67
C ALA A 51 -0.43 14.87 -3.02
N LEU A 52 -0.33 15.47 -4.21
CA LEU A 52 -1.26 16.47 -4.73
C LEU A 52 -2.70 15.95 -4.95
N ASN A 53 -2.95 14.64 -4.88
CA ASN A 53 -4.30 14.08 -4.91
C ASN A 53 -5.03 14.30 -3.57
N ALA A 54 -4.30 14.34 -2.46
CA ALA A 54 -4.85 14.62 -1.15
C ALA A 54 -5.02 16.14 -1.01
N ARG A 55 -6.13 16.65 -1.56
CA ARG A 55 -6.47 18.07 -1.58
C ARG A 55 -7.39 18.41 -0.41
N GLU A 56 -6.91 19.25 0.49
CA GLU A 56 -7.72 19.90 1.52
C GLU A 56 -8.31 21.23 1.03
N ALA A 57 -9.47 21.60 1.55
CA ALA A 57 -9.96 22.98 1.47
C ALA A 57 -9.30 23.86 2.55
N GLU A 58 -9.42 25.18 2.40
CA GLU A 58 -8.92 26.12 3.40
C GLU A 58 -9.56 25.87 4.77
N GLY A 59 -8.73 25.71 5.81
CA GLY A 59 -9.17 25.42 7.18
C GLY A 59 -9.45 23.94 7.47
N GLU A 60 -9.37 23.05 6.48
CA GLU A 60 -9.41 21.61 6.72
C GLU A 60 -8.06 21.07 7.23
N HIS A 61 -8.11 19.95 7.95
CA HIS A 61 -6.91 19.22 8.33
C HIS A 61 -6.17 18.73 7.07
N PRO A 62 -4.82 18.71 7.05
CA PRO A 62 -4.06 18.18 5.93
C PRO A 62 -4.56 16.80 5.51
N LEU A 63 -5.15 16.70 4.30
CA LEU A 63 -5.80 15.47 3.86
C LEU A 63 -4.78 14.34 3.65
N LEU A 64 -3.53 14.70 3.33
CA LEU A 64 -2.43 13.74 3.20
C LEU A 64 -2.20 12.96 4.50
N ASP A 65 -2.25 13.62 5.66
CA ASP A 65 -2.04 12.97 6.95
C ASP A 65 -3.20 12.01 7.29
N THR A 66 -4.44 12.44 7.00
CA THR A 66 -5.63 11.58 7.11
C THR A 66 -5.51 10.33 6.22
N TRP A 67 -5.06 10.49 4.97
CA TRP A 67 -4.86 9.37 4.05
C TRP A 67 -3.78 8.40 4.54
N LEU A 68 -2.64 8.91 5.02
CA LEU A 68 -1.55 8.08 5.54
C LEU A 68 -1.98 7.31 6.79
N THR A 69 -2.77 7.94 7.66
CA THR A 69 -3.37 7.30 8.84
C THR A 69 -4.33 6.19 8.43
N GLU A 70 -5.27 6.45 7.52
CA GLU A 70 -6.22 5.44 7.01
C GLU A 70 -5.49 4.22 6.41
N ILE A 71 -4.50 4.47 5.54
CA ILE A 71 -3.73 3.41 4.90
C ILE A 71 -3.00 2.57 5.94
N ARG A 72 -2.33 3.21 6.91
CA ARG A 72 -1.57 2.49 7.94
C ARG A 72 -2.47 1.61 8.80
N GLU A 73 -3.54 2.17 9.34
CA GLU A 73 -4.46 1.43 10.21
C GLU A 73 -5.12 0.26 9.49
N GLU A 74 -5.51 0.45 8.22
CA GLU A 74 -6.17 -0.60 7.45
C GLU A 74 -5.23 -1.74 7.07
N LEU A 75 -3.95 -1.43 6.80
CA LEU A 75 -2.92 -2.45 6.57
C LEU A 75 -2.53 -3.16 7.87
N ASP A 76 -2.45 -2.45 8.99
CA ASP A 76 -2.20 -3.07 10.30
C ASP A 76 -3.33 -4.04 10.68
N ARG A 77 -4.60 -3.64 10.50
CA ARG A 77 -5.77 -4.52 10.69
C ARG A 77 -5.71 -5.74 9.77
N HIS A 78 -5.33 -5.55 8.51
CA HIS A 78 -5.19 -6.65 7.55
C HIS A 78 -4.11 -7.65 7.96
N ASN A 79 -2.94 -7.16 8.38
CA ASN A 79 -1.83 -8.01 8.82
C ASN A 79 -2.18 -8.82 10.07
N GLN A 80 -2.87 -8.20 11.05
CA GLN A 80 -3.34 -8.91 12.25
C GLN A 80 -4.36 -10.01 11.91
N ALA A 81 -5.24 -9.77 10.94
CA ALA A 81 -6.22 -10.75 10.48
C ALA A 81 -5.63 -11.83 9.55
N ASN A 82 -4.44 -11.60 8.99
CA ASN A 82 -3.77 -12.50 8.04
C ASN A 82 -2.30 -12.71 8.44
N PRO A 83 -2.02 -13.33 9.60
CA PRO A 83 -0.67 -13.45 10.17
C PRO A 83 0.29 -14.32 9.35
N ASP A 84 -0.23 -15.10 8.40
CA ASP A 84 0.54 -16.01 7.54
C ASP A 84 0.93 -15.40 6.18
N ASN A 85 0.52 -14.16 5.89
CA ASN A 85 0.93 -13.41 4.69
C ASN A 85 2.33 -12.80 4.85
#